data_AF-A0A943G6M1-F1
#
_entry.id   AF-A0A943G6M1-F1
#
_cell.length_a   1.000
_cell.length_b   1.000
_cell.length_c   1.000
_cell.angle_alpha   90.00
_cell.angle_beta   90.00
_cell.angle_gamma   90.00
#
_symmetry.space_group_name_H-M   'P 1'
#
loop_
_entity.id
_entity.type
_entity.pdbx_description
1 polymer ?
#
loop_
_entity_poly.entity_id
_entity_poly.type
_entity_poly.pdbx_seq_one_letter_code
_entity_poly.pdbx_strand_id
1 'polypeptide(L)'
;MSTYERLVNSQNFFSPYLTQEDLSRFGREHLLCGHYTEIVYPTLGVNFIALQENVDTDKGIGTEIMPFHNIFNEWYAVQTSKKIRAVNEMKATKGKRVSSTVAFGYKKIAGDKEQWYIDEPAAEIVRKIFELCLAGKGPSQIARQLEKEKILTPTAYYSSIGRKTSNPMPANIYSWKENSIEHILENQQYTGCTINGKSTTISYKVPKVVEKSKEEYQIIPNTQEAIISENTWLRAQELRKHKRRNTATG
;
A
#
# COMPACT_ATOMS: atom_id res chain seq x y z
N MET A 1 16.37 7.64 -16.68
CA MET A 1 15.38 7.25 -17.70
C MET A 1 13.98 7.17 -17.08
N SER A 2 13.16 8.16 -17.38
CA SER A 2 11.71 8.21 -17.15
C SER A 2 11.02 7.01 -17.80
N THR A 3 9.84 6.61 -17.30
CA THR A 3 9.04 5.51 -17.87
C THR A 3 8.76 5.74 -19.36
N TYR A 4 8.56 7.01 -19.76
CA TYR A 4 8.36 7.43 -21.15
C TYR A 4 9.63 7.28 -21.99
N GLU A 5 10.79 7.68 -21.49
CA GLU A 5 12.07 7.49 -22.20
C GLU A 5 12.40 6.01 -22.41
N ARG A 6 12.04 5.14 -21.46
CA ARG A 6 12.20 3.67 -21.63
C ARG A 6 11.25 3.12 -22.67
N LEU A 7 10.00 3.59 -22.69
CA LEU A 7 9.00 3.22 -23.69
C LEU A 7 9.49 3.62 -25.10
N VAL A 8 9.96 4.86 -25.25
CA VAL A 8 10.50 5.43 -26.49
C VAL A 8 11.75 4.70 -26.97
N ASN A 9 12.72 4.48 -26.07
CA ASN A 9 13.95 3.76 -26.42
C ASN A 9 13.66 2.30 -26.81
N SER A 10 12.60 1.68 -26.26
CA SER A 10 12.15 0.38 -26.72
C SER A 10 11.45 0.46 -28.09
N GLN A 11 10.68 1.52 -28.36
CA GLN A 11 9.96 1.69 -29.62
C GLN A 11 10.88 1.97 -30.82
N ASN A 12 11.97 2.73 -30.62
CA ASN A 12 13.03 2.88 -31.63
C ASN A 12 13.65 1.54 -32.07
N PHE A 13 13.48 0.46 -31.29
CA PHE A 13 13.97 -0.88 -31.61
C PHE A 13 12.88 -1.80 -32.20
N PHE A 14 11.58 -1.49 -32.03
CA PHE A 14 10.49 -2.43 -32.30
C PHE A 14 9.37 -1.92 -33.22
N SER A 15 9.07 -0.60 -33.29
CA SER A 15 7.98 -0.07 -34.15
C SER A 15 8.01 1.47 -34.25
N PRO A 16 7.80 2.07 -35.44
CA PRO A 16 7.66 3.52 -35.60
C PRO A 16 6.30 4.07 -35.14
N TYR A 17 5.44 3.21 -34.56
CA TYR A 17 4.11 3.58 -34.07
C TYR A 17 3.95 3.30 -32.57
N LEU A 18 3.48 4.30 -31.84
CA LEU A 18 2.98 4.17 -30.48
C LEU A 18 1.46 4.20 -30.49
N THR A 19 0.83 3.04 -30.36
CA THR A 19 -0.62 2.90 -30.29
C THR A 19 -1.08 2.86 -28.83
N GLN A 20 -2.17 3.59 -28.53
CA GLN A 20 -2.91 3.55 -27.27
C GLN A 20 -4.39 3.30 -27.57
N GLU A 21 -5.05 2.58 -26.67
CA GLU A 21 -6.51 2.39 -26.74
C GLU A 21 -7.23 3.74 -26.59
N ASP A 22 -6.80 4.53 -25.60
CA ASP A 22 -7.34 5.85 -25.28
C ASP A 22 -6.22 6.78 -24.75
N LEU A 23 -6.43 8.10 -24.82
CA LEU A 23 -5.47 9.10 -24.34
C LEU A 23 -5.24 9.05 -22.82
N SER A 24 -6.19 8.53 -22.04
CA SER A 24 -6.08 8.42 -20.59
C SER A 24 -5.03 7.40 -20.14
N ARG A 25 -4.70 6.43 -21.00
CA ARG A 25 -3.62 5.44 -20.78
C ARG A 25 -2.24 6.01 -21.01
N PHE A 26 -2.12 7.07 -21.80
CA PHE A 26 -0.84 7.63 -22.17
C PHE A 26 -0.14 8.28 -20.97
N GLY A 27 -0.87 9.09 -20.20
CA GLY A 27 -0.29 9.73 -19.03
C GLY A 27 -1.28 10.49 -18.14
N ARG A 28 -0.85 10.75 -16.90
CA ARG A 28 -1.65 11.46 -15.87
C ARG A 28 -1.37 12.95 -15.78
N GLU A 29 -0.42 13.45 -16.57
CA GLU A 29 -0.01 14.86 -16.58
C GLU A 29 -0.09 15.39 -18.01
N HIS A 30 -1.09 16.23 -18.28
CA HIS A 30 -1.38 16.70 -19.63
C HIS A 30 -0.22 17.46 -20.27
N LEU A 31 0.56 18.22 -19.49
CA LEU A 31 1.72 18.98 -19.99
C LEU A 31 2.81 18.06 -20.53
N LEU A 32 3.17 17.01 -19.77
CA LEU A 32 4.12 16.02 -20.24
C LEU A 32 3.56 15.26 -21.44
N CYS A 33 2.28 14.90 -21.40
CA CYS A 33 1.65 14.21 -22.51
C CYS A 33 1.76 15.02 -23.81
N GLY A 34 1.38 16.31 -23.78
CA GLY A 34 1.52 17.22 -24.91
C GLY A 34 2.97 17.38 -25.37
N HIS A 35 3.91 17.56 -24.45
CA HIS A 35 5.33 17.65 -24.79
C HIS A 35 5.84 16.40 -25.53
N TYR A 36 5.44 15.21 -25.08
CA TYR A 36 5.86 13.97 -25.74
C TYR A 36 5.19 13.78 -27.10
N THR A 37 3.88 14.01 -27.21
CA THR A 37 3.14 13.79 -28.47
C THR A 37 3.43 14.86 -29.53
N GLU A 38 3.68 16.11 -29.14
CA GLU A 38 3.86 17.22 -30.09
C GLU A 38 5.32 17.49 -30.44
N ILE A 39 6.28 17.19 -29.55
CA ILE A 39 7.69 17.54 -29.73
C ILE A 39 8.57 16.28 -29.80
N VAL A 40 8.54 15.46 -28.75
CA VAL A 40 9.52 14.36 -28.60
C VAL A 40 9.28 13.25 -29.64
N TYR A 41 8.06 12.77 -29.77
CA TYR A 41 7.75 11.66 -30.69
C TYR A 41 7.95 12.03 -32.16
N PRO A 42 7.48 13.20 -32.64
CA PRO A 42 7.79 13.64 -34.00
C PRO A 42 9.30 13.79 -34.26
N THR A 43 10.06 14.33 -33.29
CA THR A 43 11.53 14.46 -33.40
C THR A 43 12.23 13.10 -33.53
N LEU A 44 11.62 12.04 -32.98
CA LEU A 44 12.14 10.67 -33.03
C LEU A 44 11.54 9.85 -34.17
N GLY A 45 10.68 10.43 -35.01
CA GLY A 45 10.01 9.72 -36.10
C GLY A 45 8.98 8.68 -35.62
N VAL A 46 8.45 8.84 -34.41
CA VAL A 46 7.42 7.97 -33.82
C VAL A 46 6.05 8.60 -34.04
N ASN A 47 5.14 7.87 -34.69
CA ASN A 47 3.74 8.28 -34.82
C ASN A 47 2.91 7.80 -33.63
N PHE A 48 2.25 8.73 -32.95
CA PHE A 48 1.31 8.44 -31.87
C PHE A 48 -0.12 8.30 -32.39
N ILE A 49 -0.77 7.19 -32.03
CA ILE A 49 -2.14 6.87 -32.42
C ILE A 49 -2.96 6.53 -31.17
N ALA A 50 -4.06 7.25 -30.94
CA ALA A 50 -5.06 6.90 -29.93
C ALA A 50 -6.38 6.53 -30.61
N LEU A 51 -6.84 5.29 -30.40
CA LEU A 51 -7.96 4.72 -31.15
C LEU A 51 -9.30 5.35 -30.76
N GLN A 52 -9.57 5.51 -29.47
CA GLN A 52 -10.87 5.97 -28.98
C GLN A 52 -11.14 7.43 -29.31
N GLU A 53 -10.14 8.30 -29.17
CA GLU A 53 -10.24 9.72 -29.53
C GLU A 53 -9.95 10.00 -31.01
N ASN A 54 -9.71 8.95 -31.81
CA ASN A 54 -9.37 9.03 -33.23
C ASN A 54 -8.23 10.03 -33.49
N VAL A 55 -7.13 9.89 -32.74
CA VAL A 55 -5.94 10.71 -32.88
C VAL A 55 -4.88 9.96 -33.68
N ASP A 56 -4.32 10.60 -34.70
CA ASP A 56 -3.17 10.14 -35.47
C ASP A 56 -2.26 11.34 -35.74
N THR A 57 -1.09 11.38 -35.08
CA THR A 57 -0.20 12.55 -35.14
C THR A 57 0.45 12.75 -36.50
N ASP A 58 0.69 11.68 -37.25
CA ASP A 58 1.27 11.75 -38.61
C ASP A 58 0.25 12.28 -39.63
N LYS A 59 -1.02 11.88 -39.48
CA LYS A 59 -2.11 12.36 -40.35
C LYS A 59 -2.72 13.69 -39.90
N GLY A 60 -2.32 14.22 -38.74
CA GLY A 60 -2.92 15.42 -38.14
C GLY A 60 -4.40 15.26 -37.75
N ILE A 61 -4.89 14.02 -37.61
CA ILE A 61 -6.28 13.75 -37.28
C ILE A 61 -6.43 13.82 -35.76
N GLY A 62 -7.41 14.58 -35.26
CA GLY A 62 -7.74 14.66 -33.83
C GLY A 62 -6.69 15.36 -32.95
N THR A 63 -5.55 15.77 -33.54
CA THR A 63 -4.44 16.42 -32.82
C THR A 63 -4.83 17.77 -32.23
N GLU A 64 -5.72 18.52 -32.88
CA GLU A 64 -6.22 19.82 -32.40
C GLU A 64 -7.03 19.71 -31.10
N ILE A 65 -7.73 18.57 -30.90
CA ILE A 65 -8.60 18.33 -29.73
C ILE A 65 -7.86 17.55 -28.64
N MET A 66 -6.74 16.89 -28.99
CA MET A 66 -5.92 16.09 -28.06
C MET A 66 -5.55 16.83 -26.76
N PRO A 67 -5.14 18.13 -26.76
CA PRO A 67 -4.86 18.86 -25.52
C PRO A 67 -6.08 18.95 -24.59
N PHE A 68 -7.28 19.15 -25.15
CA PHE A 68 -8.51 19.22 -24.37
C PHE A 68 -8.86 17.87 -23.75
N HIS A 69 -8.73 16.77 -24.50
CA HIS A 69 -8.89 15.42 -23.96
C HIS A 69 -7.94 15.14 -22.81
N ASN A 70 -6.66 15.51 -22.95
CA ASN A 70 -5.67 15.34 -21.89
C ASN A 70 -6.03 16.15 -20.63
N ILE A 71 -6.54 17.39 -20.80
CA ILE A 71 -7.03 18.23 -19.69
C ILE A 71 -8.25 17.59 -19.01
N PHE A 72 -9.23 17.09 -19.77
CA PHE A 72 -10.41 16.44 -19.22
C PHE A 72 -10.06 15.15 -18.47
N ASN A 73 -9.14 14.36 -19.00
CA ASN A 73 -8.63 13.15 -18.36
C ASN A 73 -7.93 13.48 -17.02
N GLU A 74 -7.09 14.52 -17.00
CA GLU A 74 -6.45 14.98 -15.77
C GLU A 74 -7.50 15.50 -14.76
N TRP A 75 -8.47 16.30 -15.22
CA TRP A 75 -9.54 16.82 -14.36
C TRP A 75 -10.36 15.68 -13.75
N TYR A 76 -10.70 14.64 -14.51
CA TYR A 76 -11.41 13.48 -14.01
C TYR A 76 -10.61 12.72 -12.94
N ALA A 77 -9.30 12.57 -13.13
CA ALA A 77 -8.40 11.98 -12.14
C ALA A 77 -8.34 12.80 -10.85
N VAL A 78 -8.27 14.14 -10.96
CA VAL A 78 -8.32 15.07 -9.81
C VAL A 78 -9.62 14.89 -9.03
N GLN A 79 -10.77 14.92 -9.73
CA GLN A 79 -12.08 14.83 -9.10
C GLN A 79 -12.28 13.49 -8.40
N THR A 80 -11.86 12.39 -9.03
CA THR A 80 -11.92 11.05 -8.43
C THR A 80 -11.08 10.99 -7.16
N SER A 81 -9.85 11.51 -7.19
CA SER A 81 -9.00 11.59 -6.00
C SER A 81 -9.63 12.43 -4.89
N LYS A 82 -10.22 13.59 -5.21
CA LYS A 82 -10.92 14.45 -4.23
C LYS A 82 -12.10 13.72 -3.59
N LYS A 83 -12.93 13.05 -4.39
CA LYS A 83 -14.08 12.26 -3.89
C LYS A 83 -13.63 11.14 -2.96
N ILE A 84 -12.59 10.37 -3.32
CA ILE A 84 -12.07 9.30 -2.46
C ILE A 84 -11.55 9.86 -1.12
N ARG A 85 -10.80 10.98 -1.16
CA ARG A 85 -10.32 11.65 0.06
C ARG A 85 -11.47 12.11 0.95
N ALA A 86 -12.48 12.74 0.38
CA ALA A 86 -13.68 13.17 1.11
C ALA A 86 -14.42 11.98 1.74
N VAL A 87 -14.59 10.86 1.03
CA VAL A 87 -15.21 9.64 1.60
C VAL A 87 -14.39 9.09 2.77
N ASN A 88 -13.06 9.08 2.65
CA ASN A 88 -12.17 8.61 3.73
C ASN A 88 -12.25 9.53 4.96
N GLU A 89 -12.31 10.84 4.74
CA GLU A 89 -12.49 11.83 5.81
C GLU A 89 -13.87 11.72 6.47
N MET A 90 -14.93 11.51 5.69
CA MET A 90 -16.27 11.25 6.22
C MET A 90 -16.33 9.96 7.06
N LYS A 91 -15.59 8.92 6.67
CA LYS A 91 -15.48 7.69 7.48
C LYS A 91 -14.72 7.96 8.77
N ALA A 92 -13.58 8.65 8.67
CA ALA A 92 -12.76 9.02 9.82
C ALA A 92 -13.55 9.85 10.83
N THR A 93 -14.22 10.92 10.41
CA THR A 93 -15.06 11.78 11.27
C THR A 93 -16.20 11.03 11.94
N LYS A 94 -16.76 10.00 11.29
CA LYS A 94 -17.77 9.10 11.89
C LYS A 94 -17.19 8.03 12.82
N GLY A 95 -15.88 8.06 13.11
CA GLY A 95 -15.22 7.04 13.92
C GLY A 95 -15.15 5.67 13.23
N LYS A 96 -15.33 5.61 11.90
CA LYS A 96 -15.25 4.37 11.13
C LYS A 96 -13.84 4.13 10.62
N ARG A 97 -13.48 2.86 10.46
CA ARG A 97 -12.20 2.45 9.87
C ARG A 97 -12.12 2.85 8.39
N VAL A 98 -11.04 3.51 8.02
CA VAL A 98 -10.79 3.93 6.63
C VAL A 98 -10.11 2.83 5.82
N SER A 99 -9.13 2.14 6.41
CA SER A 99 -8.36 1.09 5.72
C SER A 99 -9.14 -0.22 5.58
N SER A 100 -9.02 -0.85 4.40
CA SER A 100 -9.62 -2.16 4.12
C SER A 100 -8.76 -3.33 4.65
N THR A 101 -7.46 -3.10 4.83
CA THR A 101 -6.46 -4.09 5.26
C THR A 101 -6.69 -4.49 6.72
N VAL A 102 -6.74 -5.80 6.96
CA VAL A 102 -6.97 -6.39 8.29
C VAL A 102 -5.65 -6.87 8.87
N ALA A 103 -5.39 -6.54 10.14
CA ALA A 103 -4.21 -6.99 10.85
C ALA A 103 -4.23 -8.52 11.07
N PHE A 104 -3.04 -9.13 11.12
CA PHE A 104 -2.89 -10.57 11.38
C PHE A 104 -3.43 -10.94 12.76
N GLY A 105 -4.19 -12.04 12.89
CA GLY A 105 -4.94 -12.34 14.14
C GLY A 105 -6.38 -11.82 14.13
N TYR A 106 -6.76 -11.01 13.15
CA TYR A 106 -8.14 -10.61 12.91
C TYR A 106 -8.64 -11.10 11.55
N LYS A 107 -9.96 -11.29 11.45
CA LYS A 107 -10.69 -11.64 10.23
C LYS A 107 -11.95 -10.79 10.05
N LYS A 108 -12.46 -10.81 8.83
CA LYS A 108 -13.78 -10.27 8.47
C LYS A 108 -14.71 -11.43 8.17
N ILE A 109 -15.97 -11.32 8.59
CA ILE A 109 -17.00 -12.31 8.30
C ILE A 109 -17.71 -11.90 7.01
N ALA A 110 -18.16 -12.88 6.22
CA ALA A 110 -18.96 -12.62 5.03
C ALA A 110 -20.29 -11.95 5.43
N GLY A 111 -20.51 -10.71 4.98
CA GLY A 111 -21.69 -9.91 5.31
C GLY A 111 -21.35 -8.62 6.05
N ASP A 112 -20.39 -8.66 6.98
CA ASP A 112 -19.89 -7.48 7.69
C ASP A 112 -18.48 -7.11 7.23
N LYS A 113 -18.40 -6.06 6.40
CA LYS A 113 -17.13 -5.54 5.87
C LYS A 113 -16.46 -4.53 6.79
N GLU A 114 -17.20 -4.00 7.77
CA GLU A 114 -16.75 -2.92 8.66
C GLU A 114 -16.09 -3.48 9.92
N GLN A 115 -16.66 -4.53 10.51
CA GLN A 115 -16.21 -5.09 11.78
C GLN A 115 -15.08 -6.12 11.65
N TRP A 116 -14.18 -6.13 12.63
CA TRP A 116 -13.12 -7.14 12.76
C TRP A 116 -13.45 -8.10 13.90
N TYR A 117 -13.20 -9.37 13.65
CA TYR A 117 -13.39 -10.46 14.61
C TYR A 117 -12.07 -11.15 14.87
N ILE A 118 -11.89 -11.70 16.07
CA ILE A 118 -10.69 -12.45 16.40
C ILE A 118 -10.63 -13.72 15.55
N ASP A 119 -9.46 -13.96 14.97
CA ASP A 119 -9.14 -15.22 14.33
C ASP A 119 -8.22 -16.02 15.25
N GLU A 120 -8.82 -16.83 16.14
CA GLU A 120 -8.10 -17.45 17.27
C GLU A 120 -6.77 -18.12 16.91
N PRO A 121 -6.64 -18.94 15.85
CA PRO A 121 -5.36 -19.57 15.51
C PRO A 121 -4.25 -18.54 15.21
N ALA A 122 -4.59 -17.43 14.56
CA ALA A 122 -3.65 -16.36 14.27
C ALA A 122 -3.46 -15.42 15.47
N ALA A 123 -4.51 -15.20 16.27
CA ALA A 123 -4.47 -14.36 17.46
C ALA A 123 -3.60 -14.97 18.56
N GLU A 124 -3.60 -16.30 18.71
CA GLU A 124 -2.70 -17.02 19.63
C GLU A 124 -1.23 -16.76 19.30
N ILE A 125 -0.87 -16.74 18.01
CA ILE A 125 0.48 -16.40 17.56
C ILE A 125 0.81 -14.94 17.91
N VAL A 126 -0.14 -14.01 17.76
CA VAL A 126 0.06 -12.61 18.17
C VAL A 126 0.29 -12.51 19.68
N ARG A 127 -0.55 -13.14 20.51
CA ARG A 127 -0.38 -13.17 21.98
C ARG A 127 1.00 -13.71 22.36
N LYS A 128 1.41 -14.82 21.75
CA LYS A 128 2.73 -15.42 21.93
C LYS A 128 3.88 -14.48 21.55
N ILE A 129 3.77 -13.74 20.45
CA ILE A 129 4.78 -12.74 20.06
C ILE A 129 4.94 -11.66 21.15
N PHE A 130 3.82 -11.16 21.70
CA PHE A 130 3.86 -10.18 22.79
C PHE A 130 4.44 -10.77 24.07
N GLU A 131 4.08 -12.00 24.45
CA GLU A 131 4.66 -12.70 25.61
C GLU A 131 6.17 -12.87 25.49
N LEU A 132 6.66 -13.31 24.33
CA LEU A 132 8.09 -13.46 24.08
C LEU A 132 8.83 -12.11 24.13
N CYS A 133 8.21 -11.04 23.65
CA CYS A 133 8.75 -9.68 23.77
C CYS A 133 8.83 -9.22 25.23
N LEU A 134 7.79 -9.49 26.03
CA LEU A 134 7.79 -9.20 27.47
C LEU A 134 8.82 -10.03 28.25
N ALA A 135 9.12 -11.24 27.77
CA ALA A 135 10.24 -12.06 28.26
C ALA A 135 11.62 -11.54 27.82
N GLY A 136 11.70 -10.37 27.17
CA GLY A 136 12.94 -9.70 26.80
C GLY A 136 13.53 -10.13 25.44
N LYS A 137 12.88 -11.04 24.70
CA LYS A 137 13.38 -11.50 23.39
C LYS A 137 13.22 -10.41 22.34
N GLY A 138 14.27 -10.23 21.53
CA GLY A 138 14.24 -9.28 20.41
C GLY A 138 13.49 -9.83 19.21
N PRO A 139 13.03 -8.97 18.28
CA PRO A 139 12.34 -9.37 17.05
C PRO A 139 13.04 -10.50 16.27
N SER A 140 14.36 -10.39 16.04
CA SER A 140 15.18 -11.47 15.47
C SER A 140 15.11 -12.81 16.23
N GLN A 141 15.13 -12.79 17.57
CA GLN A 141 15.09 -14.01 18.39
C GLN A 141 13.69 -14.63 18.35
N ILE A 142 12.65 -13.81 18.38
CA ILE A 142 11.26 -14.24 18.25
C ILE A 142 11.06 -14.91 16.89
N ALA A 143 11.51 -14.28 15.80
CA ALA A 143 11.41 -14.84 14.46
C ALA A 143 12.04 -16.23 14.34
N ARG A 144 13.28 -16.40 14.83
CA ARG A 144 13.97 -17.71 14.86
C ARG A 144 13.23 -18.75 15.70
N GLN A 145 12.63 -18.33 16.81
CA GLN A 145 11.86 -19.24 17.66
C GLN A 145 10.58 -19.71 16.95
N LEU A 146 9.83 -18.81 16.34
CA LEU A 146 8.62 -19.16 15.59
C LEU A 146 8.93 -20.10 14.42
N GLU A 147 10.06 -19.87 13.74
CA GLU A 147 10.54 -20.75 12.68
C GLU A 147 10.89 -22.15 13.20
N LYS A 148 11.61 -22.25 14.33
CA LYS A 148 11.94 -23.54 14.98
C LYS A 148 10.68 -24.32 15.39
N GLU A 149 9.66 -23.61 15.85
CA GLU A 149 8.36 -24.17 16.22
C GLU A 149 7.46 -24.48 15.01
N LYS A 150 7.94 -24.22 13.79
CA LYS A 150 7.20 -24.41 12.52
C LYS A 150 5.86 -23.69 12.49
N ILE A 151 5.84 -22.45 12.99
CA ILE A 151 4.67 -21.58 12.93
C ILE A 151 4.59 -20.91 11.56
N LEU A 152 3.45 -21.05 10.89
CA LEU A 152 3.23 -20.47 9.57
C LEU A 152 3.37 -18.94 9.60
N THR A 153 4.05 -18.39 8.61
CA THR A 153 4.08 -16.94 8.39
C THR A 153 2.69 -16.42 8.02
N PRO A 154 2.39 -15.12 8.20
CA PRO A 154 1.06 -14.57 7.89
C PRO A 154 0.60 -14.84 6.46
N THR A 155 1.52 -14.74 5.48
CA THR A 155 1.21 -15.04 4.06
C THR A 155 0.85 -16.51 3.88
N ALA A 156 1.63 -17.43 4.47
CA ALA A 156 1.38 -18.86 4.36
C ALA A 156 0.07 -19.26 5.07
N TYR A 157 -0.20 -18.69 6.24
CA TYR A 157 -1.46 -18.87 6.97
C TYR A 157 -2.66 -18.38 6.16
N TYR A 158 -2.58 -17.19 5.55
CA TYR A 158 -3.68 -16.70 4.71
C TYR A 158 -3.92 -17.58 3.50
N SER A 159 -2.85 -18.10 2.88
CA SER A 159 -3.00 -19.04 1.77
C SER A 159 -3.63 -20.37 2.21
N SER A 160 -3.33 -20.88 3.41
CA SER A 160 -3.90 -22.16 3.88
C SER A 160 -5.39 -22.06 4.16
N ILE A 161 -5.89 -20.87 4.51
CA ILE A 161 -7.33 -20.60 4.70
C ILE A 161 -8.02 -20.06 3.42
N GLY A 162 -7.34 -20.10 2.26
CA GLY A 162 -7.90 -19.67 0.97
C GLY A 162 -8.04 -18.15 0.81
N ARG A 163 -7.40 -17.35 1.67
CA ARG A 163 -7.41 -15.89 1.59
C ARG A 163 -6.32 -15.39 0.64
N LYS A 164 -6.72 -14.65 -0.39
CA LYS A 164 -5.79 -14.05 -1.36
C LYS A 164 -4.88 -13.01 -0.69
N THR A 165 -3.58 -13.12 -0.93
CA THR A 165 -2.56 -12.16 -0.50
C THR A 165 -1.87 -11.55 -1.70
N SER A 166 -1.50 -10.27 -1.62
CA SER A 166 -0.69 -9.63 -2.67
C SER A 166 0.78 -10.08 -2.64
N ASN A 167 1.25 -10.56 -1.49
CA ASN A 167 2.61 -11.05 -1.35
C ASN A 167 2.73 -12.46 -1.96
N PRO A 168 3.83 -12.75 -2.68
CA PRO A 168 4.09 -14.10 -3.16
C PRO A 168 4.29 -15.06 -1.99
N MET A 169 3.98 -16.34 -2.22
CA MET A 169 4.26 -17.38 -1.24
C MET A 169 5.78 -17.45 -0.99
N PRO A 170 6.24 -17.36 0.27
CA PRO A 170 7.66 -17.54 0.56
C PRO A 170 8.09 -18.98 0.27
N ALA A 171 9.34 -19.16 -0.19
CA ALA A 171 9.92 -20.49 -0.43
C ALA A 171 9.94 -21.34 0.86
N ASN A 172 10.21 -20.71 2.01
CA ASN A 172 10.06 -21.31 3.33
C ASN A 172 8.85 -20.67 4.03
N ILE A 173 7.78 -21.46 4.21
CA ILE A 173 6.51 -21.05 4.81
C ILE A 173 6.59 -20.70 6.31
N TYR A 174 7.70 -21.08 6.97
CA TYR A 174 7.97 -20.82 8.39
C TYR A 174 9.01 -19.71 8.62
N SER A 175 9.59 -19.15 7.56
CA SER A 175 10.64 -18.13 7.65
C SER A 175 10.06 -16.77 8.07
N TRP A 176 9.88 -16.55 9.37
CA TRP A 176 9.47 -15.26 9.91
C TRP A 176 10.56 -14.21 9.71
N LYS A 177 10.19 -13.05 9.18
CA LYS A 177 11.10 -11.91 9.05
C LYS A 177 11.05 -11.05 10.30
N GLU A 178 12.18 -10.50 10.70
CA GLU A 178 12.30 -9.55 11.81
C GLU A 178 11.29 -8.40 11.69
N ASN A 179 11.24 -7.73 10.53
CA ASN A 179 10.33 -6.62 10.27
C ASN A 179 8.85 -7.02 10.44
N SER A 180 8.48 -8.28 10.16
CA SER A 180 7.11 -8.75 10.37
C SER A 180 6.76 -8.79 11.86
N ILE A 181 7.71 -9.18 12.70
CA ILE A 181 7.55 -9.16 14.17
C ILE A 181 7.50 -7.72 14.68
N GLU A 182 8.37 -6.85 14.18
CA GLU A 182 8.38 -5.42 14.56
C GLU A 182 7.04 -4.74 14.26
N HIS A 183 6.50 -4.95 13.06
CA HIS A 183 5.20 -4.42 12.66
C HIS A 183 4.05 -4.97 13.52
N ILE A 184 4.10 -6.25 13.93
CA ILE A 184 3.10 -6.81 14.84
C ILE A 184 3.20 -6.11 16.21
N LEU A 185 4.40 -6.00 16.76
CA LEU A 185 4.62 -5.39 18.06
C LEU A 185 4.29 -3.88 18.07
N GLU A 186 4.52 -3.15 16.98
CA GLU A 186 4.17 -1.73 16.84
C GLU A 186 2.67 -1.47 16.68
N ASN A 187 1.91 -2.47 16.21
CA ASN A 187 0.52 -2.24 15.84
C ASN A 187 -0.40 -2.18 17.07
N GLN A 188 -0.68 -0.96 17.53
CA GLN A 188 -1.61 -0.71 18.63
C GLN A 188 -3.05 -1.22 18.35
N GLN A 189 -3.43 -1.50 17.10
CA GLN A 189 -4.77 -2.05 16.79
C GLN A 189 -5.08 -3.38 17.48
N TYR A 190 -4.07 -4.11 17.97
CA TYR A 190 -4.25 -5.32 18.78
C TYR A 190 -4.87 -5.07 20.16
N THR A 191 -4.91 -3.81 20.62
CA THR A 191 -5.61 -3.41 21.85
C THR A 191 -7.11 -3.18 21.66
N GLY A 192 -7.65 -3.46 20.46
CA GLY A 192 -9.06 -3.28 20.15
C GLY A 192 -9.41 -1.90 19.58
N CYS A 193 -8.42 -1.04 19.31
CA CYS A 193 -8.64 0.28 18.73
C CYS A 193 -8.53 0.31 17.20
N THR A 194 -9.11 1.34 16.58
CA THR A 194 -8.92 1.69 15.18
C THR A 194 -8.01 2.89 15.08
N ILE A 195 -7.04 2.83 14.17
CA ILE A 195 -6.09 3.92 13.91
C ILE A 195 -6.23 4.33 12.46
N ASN A 196 -6.75 5.53 12.24
CA ASN A 196 -6.86 6.14 10.92
C ASN A 196 -5.78 7.21 10.73
N GLY A 197 -5.50 7.55 9.48
CA GLY A 197 -4.65 8.70 9.15
C GLY A 197 -3.14 8.48 9.36
N LYS A 198 -2.65 7.22 9.38
CA LYS A 198 -1.21 6.93 9.56
C LYS A 198 -0.31 7.55 8.48
N SER A 199 -0.84 7.68 7.26
CA SER A 199 -0.10 8.18 6.12
C SER A 199 -1.03 8.90 5.14
N THR A 200 -0.44 9.76 4.31
CA THR A 200 -1.12 10.41 3.19
C THR A 200 -0.23 10.39 1.95
N THR A 201 -0.82 10.59 0.77
CA THR A 201 -0.07 10.78 -0.47
C THR A 201 0.02 12.28 -0.76
N ILE A 202 1.22 12.76 -1.12
CA ILE A 202 1.49 14.20 -1.36
C ILE A 202 0.42 14.83 -2.25
N SER A 203 0.17 14.23 -3.41
CA SER A 203 -0.90 14.66 -4.32
C SER A 203 -1.36 13.48 -5.17
N TYR A 204 -2.40 13.68 -5.98
CA TYR A 204 -2.82 12.65 -6.94
C TYR A 204 -1.78 12.44 -8.05
N LYS A 205 -0.97 13.47 -8.37
CA LYS A 205 0.11 13.41 -9.37
C LYS A 205 1.36 12.72 -8.83
N VAL A 206 1.70 12.99 -7.57
CA VAL A 206 2.92 12.48 -6.92
C VAL A 206 2.55 11.33 -5.99
N PRO A 207 2.73 10.06 -6.41
CA PRO A 207 2.31 8.88 -5.64
C PRO A 207 3.18 8.61 -4.40
N LYS A 208 4.03 9.57 -3.99
CA LYS A 208 4.86 9.47 -2.79
C LYS A 208 3.97 9.48 -1.55
N VAL A 209 4.06 8.41 -0.78
CA VAL A 209 3.42 8.28 0.53
C VAL A 209 4.30 8.94 1.58
N VAL A 210 3.68 9.73 2.45
CA VAL A 210 4.31 10.39 3.59
C VAL A 210 3.62 9.91 4.85
N GLU A 211 4.40 9.44 5.81
CA GLU A 211 3.90 9.07 7.13
C GLU A 211 3.63 10.33 7.95
N LYS A 212 2.51 10.33 8.66
CA LYS A 212 2.12 11.41 9.56
C LYS A 212 2.71 11.16 10.95
N SER A 213 2.84 12.21 11.74
CA SER A 213 3.26 12.07 13.14
C SER A 213 2.18 11.35 13.94
N LYS A 214 2.56 10.71 15.06
CA LYS A 214 1.62 9.90 15.87
C LYS A 214 0.51 10.76 16.50
N GLU A 215 0.76 12.05 16.68
CA GLU A 215 -0.19 13.04 17.21
C GLU A 215 -1.31 13.36 16.22
N GLU A 216 -1.05 13.20 14.92
CA GLU A 216 -2.07 13.35 13.87
C GLU A 216 -2.94 12.09 13.68
N TYR A 217 -2.60 10.99 14.36
CA TYR A 217 -3.36 9.75 14.20
C TYR A 217 -4.70 9.88 14.91
N GLN A 218 -5.75 9.48 14.21
CA GLN A 218 -7.05 9.35 14.83
C GLN A 218 -7.17 7.94 15.44
N ILE A 219 -7.08 7.88 16.77
CA ILE A 219 -7.23 6.64 17.55
C ILE A 219 -8.66 6.58 18.10
N ILE A 220 -9.42 5.59 17.66
CA ILE A 220 -10.79 5.34 18.11
C ILE A 220 -10.75 4.09 18.99
N PRO A 221 -10.99 4.20 20.31
CA PRO A 221 -10.93 3.07 21.23
C PRO A 221 -12.13 2.12 21.05
N ASN A 222 -11.98 0.87 21.52
CA ASN A 222 -13.06 -0.11 21.64
C ASN A 222 -13.86 -0.38 20.34
N THR A 223 -13.19 -0.38 19.19
CA THR A 223 -13.82 -0.67 17.91
C THR A 223 -13.87 -2.15 17.57
N GLN A 224 -13.05 -2.98 18.20
CA GLN A 224 -13.09 -4.43 18.07
C GLN A 224 -12.60 -5.09 19.36
N GLU A 225 -12.82 -6.39 19.48
CA GLU A 225 -12.29 -7.18 20.59
C GLU A 225 -10.75 -7.14 20.60
N ALA A 226 -10.18 -6.95 21.78
CA ALA A 226 -8.75 -6.82 21.95
C ALA A 226 -8.07 -8.20 21.99
N ILE A 227 -7.01 -8.40 21.19
CA ILE A 227 -6.20 -9.62 21.27
C ILE A 227 -5.26 -9.55 22.48
N ILE A 228 -4.78 -8.35 22.81
CA ILE A 228 -3.93 -8.07 23.97
C ILE A 228 -4.47 -6.87 24.75
N SER A 229 -4.15 -6.78 26.04
CA SER A 229 -4.48 -5.60 26.83
C SER A 229 -3.63 -4.38 26.42
N GLU A 230 -4.16 -3.18 26.63
CA GLU A 230 -3.41 -1.93 26.41
C GLU A 230 -2.12 -1.87 27.26
N ASN A 231 -2.17 -2.36 28.50
CA ASN A 231 -1.01 -2.43 29.38
C ASN A 231 0.08 -3.36 28.82
N THR A 232 -0.30 -4.52 28.28
CA THR A 232 0.62 -5.45 27.58
C THR A 232 1.32 -4.74 26.43
N TRP A 233 0.58 -3.97 25.62
CA TRP A 233 1.12 -3.24 24.49
C TRP A 233 2.08 -2.13 24.93
N LEU A 234 1.70 -1.32 25.92
CA LEU A 234 2.52 -0.23 26.46
C LEU A 234 3.85 -0.74 27.01
N ARG A 235 3.82 -1.81 27.81
CA ARG A 235 5.04 -2.45 28.34
C ARG A 235 5.95 -2.96 27.22
N ALA A 236 5.37 -3.56 26.18
CA ALA A 236 6.14 -4.00 25.01
C ALA A 236 6.80 -2.81 24.29
N GLN A 237 6.12 -1.67 24.15
CA GLN A 237 6.72 -0.46 23.55
C GLN A 237 7.87 0.09 24.42
N GLU A 238 7.69 0.11 25.74
CA GLU A 238 8.71 0.59 26.68
C GLU A 238 9.99 -0.26 26.59
N LEU A 239 9.87 -1.59 26.66
CA LEU A 239 11.00 -2.51 26.52
C LEU A 239 11.74 -2.32 25.19
N ARG A 240 11.01 -2.04 24.10
CA ARG A 240 11.60 -1.80 22.77
C ARG A 240 12.33 -0.47 22.68
N LYS A 241 11.86 0.59 23.33
CA LYS A 241 12.54 1.90 23.37
C LYS A 241 13.89 1.84 24.09
N HIS A 242 13.99 1.04 25.15
CA HIS A 242 15.19 0.97 25.99
C HIS A 242 16.20 -0.09 25.54
N LYS A 243 15.89 -0.89 24.52
CA LYS A 243 16.79 -1.93 24.03
C LYS A 243 17.90 -1.32 23.18
N ARG A 244 19.10 -1.21 23.75
CA ARG A 244 20.31 -0.83 23.00
C ARG A 244 20.71 -1.98 22.07
N ARG A 245 20.99 -1.65 20.80
CA ARG A 245 21.65 -2.59 19.89
C ARG A 245 23.07 -2.77 20.40
N ASN A 246 23.46 -3.98 20.75
CA ASN A 246 24.87 -4.26 21.04
C ASN A 246 25.64 -3.98 19.74
N THR A 247 26.42 -2.90 19.74
CA THR A 247 27.40 -2.67 18.69
C THR A 247 28.42 -3.79 18.76
N ALA A 248 28.76 -4.37 17.61
CA ALA A 248 29.88 -5.29 17.50
C ALA A 248 31.16 -4.48 17.70
N THR A 249 31.49 -4.19 18.96
CA THR A 249 32.80 -3.70 19.35
C THR A 249 33.53 -4.90 19.93
N GLY A 250 34.20 -5.63 19.04
CA GLY A 250 35.36 -6.46 19.36
C GLY A 250 36.59 -5.70 18.87
#